data_AF-A0A3B9N9I3-F1
#
_entry.id   AF-A0A3B9N9I3-F1
#
_cell.length_a   1.000
_cell.length_b   1.000
_cell.length_c   1.000
_cell.angle_alpha   90.00
_cell.angle_beta   90.00
_cell.angle_gamma   90.00
#
_symmetry.space_group_name_H-M   'P 1'
#
loop_
_entity.id
_entity.type
_entity.pdbx_description
1 polymer ?
#
loop_
_entity_poly.entity_id
_entity_poly.type
_entity_poly.pdbx_seq_one_letter_code
_entity_poly.pdbx_strand_id
1 'polypeptide(L)' 'MSNTGYITEDTIVALATSSGTNGAIAVIRVSGQNAIKITNEI' A
#
# COMPACT_ATOMS: atom_id res chain seq x y z
N MET A 1 -9.64 -16.64 -23.41
CA MET A 1 -9.43 -15.46 -22.56
C MET A 1 -7.93 -15.40 -22.26
N SER A 2 -7.22 -14.39 -22.76
CA SER A 2 -5.77 -14.27 -22.51
C SER A 2 -5.54 -14.05 -21.02
N ASN A 3 -4.91 -15.01 -20.35
CA ASN A 3 -4.47 -14.91 -18.95
C ASN A 3 -3.23 -14.02 -18.87
N THR A 4 -3.37 -12.75 -19.22
CA THR A 4 -2.37 -11.73 -18.91
C THR A 4 -2.57 -11.37 -17.44
N GLY A 5 -2.14 -12.28 -16.55
CA GLY A 5 -2.24 -12.14 -15.11
C GLY A 5 -1.40 -10.97 -14.65
N TYR A 6 -1.99 -9.78 -14.67
CA TYR A 6 -1.46 -8.70 -13.87
C TYR A 6 -1.44 -9.17 -12.42
N ILE A 7 -0.34 -8.95 -11.73
CA ILE A 7 -0.17 -9.02 -10.26
C ILE A 7 -1.07 -8.00 -9.53
N THR A 8 -2.32 -7.83 -9.98
CA THR A 8 -3.24 -6.76 -9.58
C THR A 8 -4.12 -7.10 -8.39
N GLU A 9 -4.07 -8.33 -7.88
CA GLU A 9 -4.92 -8.73 -6.74
C GLU A 9 -4.25 -8.55 -5.39
N ASP A 10 -2.91 -8.55 -5.33
CA ASP A 10 -2.20 -8.37 -4.08
C ASP A 10 -2.39 -6.95 -3.54
N THR A 11 -2.53 -6.85 -2.22
CA THR A 11 -2.52 -5.54 -1.55
C THR A 11 -1.09 -5.12 -1.27
N ILE A 12 -0.68 -4.00 -1.86
CA ILE A 12 0.68 -3.46 -1.74
C ILE A 12 0.75 -2.36 -0.68
N VAL A 13 1.95 -2.15 -0.13
CA VAL A 13 2.25 -1.07 0.82
C VAL A 13 3.56 -0.39 0.46
N ALA A 14 3.61 0.94 0.62
CA ALA A 14 4.82 1.72 0.40
C ALA A 14 4.84 2.98 1.28
N LEU A 15 6.04 3.48 1.57
CA LEU A 15 6.23 4.83 2.11
C LEU A 15 5.89 5.84 1.01
N ALA A 16 4.93 6.74 1.28
CA ALA A 16 4.46 7.75 0.34
C ALA A 16 5.10 9.13 0.54
N THR A 17 5.95 9.28 1.56
CA THR A 17 6.78 10.45 1.85
C THR A 17 8.25 10.13 1.67
N SER A 18 9.11 11.15 1.53
CA SER A 18 10.56 10.95 1.54
C SER A 18 11.01 10.28 2.83
N SER A 19 12.04 9.42 2.73
CA SER A 19 12.70 8.88 3.91
C SER A 19 13.53 9.96 4.62
N GLY A 20 13.61 9.89 5.95
CA GLY A 20 14.36 10.83 6.78
C GLY A 20 13.77 11.02 8.17
N THR A 21 14.50 11.71 9.05
CA THR A 21 14.13 11.91 10.47
C THR A 21 13.60 13.30 10.80
N ASN A 22 13.69 14.25 9.87
CA ASN A 22 13.34 15.66 10.11
C ASN A 22 11.89 16.02 9.75
N GLY A 23 11.08 15.04 9.33
CA GLY A 23 9.68 15.23 9.01
C GLY A 23 8.80 15.08 10.26
N ALA A 24 7.83 15.98 10.44
CA ALA A 24 6.86 15.86 11.52
C ALA A 24 5.86 14.71 11.31
N ILE A 25 5.63 14.30 10.06
CA ILE A 25 4.65 13.29 9.68
C ILE A 25 5.27 12.38 8.61
N ALA A 26 5.00 11.08 8.74
CA ALA A 26 5.24 10.09 7.70
C ALA A 26 3.91 9.50 7.21
N VAL A 27 3.81 9.21 5.91
CA VAL A 27 2.60 8.61 5.33
C VAL A 27 2.94 7.28 4.69
N ILE A 28 2.20 6.24 5.06
CA ILE A 28 2.24 4.92 4.43
C ILE A 28 0.98 4.78 3.57
N ARG A 29 1.14 4.43 2.30
CA ARG A 29 0.02 4.17 1.38
C ARG A 29 -0.16 2.67 1.23
N VAL A 30 -1.39 2.20 1.45
CA VAL A 30 -1.82 0.81 1.21
C VAL A 30 -2.81 0.82 0.04
N SER A 31 -2.62 -0.07 -0.94
CA SER A 31 -3.46 -0.14 -2.14
C SER A 31 -3.77 -1.58 -2.52
N GLY A 32 -5.05 -1.88 -2.75
CA GLY A 32 -5.53 -3.21 -3.11
C GLY A 32 -6.84 -3.56 -2.41
N GLN A 33 -7.40 -4.72 -2.76
CA GLN A 33 -8.73 -5.14 -2.31
C GLN A 33 -8.85 -5.23 -0.78
N ASN A 34 -7.74 -5.51 -0.08
CA ASN A 34 -7.71 -5.69 1.37
C ASN A 34 -7.20 -4.46 2.14
N ALA A 35 -6.95 -3.32 1.48
CA ALA A 35 -6.28 -2.17 2.09
C ALA A 35 -6.99 -1.65 3.36
N ILE A 36 -8.32 -1.50 3.30
CA ILE A 36 -9.11 -1.02 4.44
C ILE A 36 -9.16 -2.04 5.57
N LYS A 37 -9.32 -3.32 5.22
CA LYS A 37 -9.32 -4.42 6.20
C LYS A 37 -7.99 -4.44 6.97
N ILE A 38 -6.87 -4.46 6.25
CA ILE A 38 -5.52 -4.43 6.85
C ILE A 38 -5.34 -3.20 7.73
N THR A 39 -5.80 -2.02 7.28
CA THR A 39 -5.63 -0.78 8.06
C THR A 39 -6.47 -0.79 9.34
N ASN A 40 -7.65 -1.40 9.34
CA ASN A 40 -8.56 -1.42 10.49
C ASN A 40 -8.27 -2.55 11.49
N GLU A 41 -7.48 -3.55 11.11
CA GLU A 41 -7.09 -4.68 11.97
C GLU A 41 -5.85 -4.40 12.84
N ILE A 42 -5.21 -3.23 12.64
CA ILE A 42 -4.04 -2.74 13.38
C ILE A 42 -4.50 -1.67 14.37
#